data_AF-A0A9D1CTK1-F1
#
_entry.id   AF-A0A9D1CTK1-F1
#
_cell.length_a   1.000
_cell.length_b   1.000
_cell.length_c   1.000
_cell.angle_alpha   90.00
_cell.angle_beta   90.00
_cell.angle_gamma   90.00
#
_symmetry.space_group_name_H-M   'P 1'
#
loop_
_entity.id
_entity.type
_entity.pdbx_description
1 polymer ?
#
loop_
_entity_poly.entity_id
_entity_poly.type
_entity_poly.pdbx_seq_one_letter_code
_entity_poly.pdbx_strand_id
1 'polypeptide(L)'
;MKKLSYGASGPEVERLQLALCRAGYGPLKIDGVFGRGTRCALSAFQLDRRMAGDGAVGPETASALRPWLRGCIEYNVRRGDTPYAVALRYGVGLRALETANPAMDPTQLRAGEKLTVPLPFSVVPAGVSFDSALVADCVRGLALRYPFLDVRSFGRSVMGRALWELELGRGPRMVAYSAAHHANEWITAPLLLKFAEELCEAAASGGSIRGIKAEEILSSARLCIVPAVNPDGIDLVTGALAEGEYYSAAERVAAEFPDIPFPSGWKANIAGTDLNLQYPAGWERAKEIKYALGYDRPAPRDFVGPAPLSAPESRALCSLTRSLSPDMVIALHTQGEVIYWRYQGMEPPDARHYAECFAAASGYALDDAPDESGFAGYKDWFIAEFARPGYTVECGLGENPLPVSDFEEMYRRVRGILVLAAAGC
;
A
#
# COMPACT_ATOMS: atom_id res chain seq x y z
N MET A 1 3.19 15.09 17.11
CA MET A 1 2.49 15.42 15.85
C MET A 1 2.56 16.92 15.67
N LYS A 2 3.14 17.40 14.55
CA LYS A 2 3.25 18.82 14.24
C LYS A 2 1.85 19.41 14.05
N LYS A 3 1.58 20.60 14.59
CA LYS A 3 0.29 21.28 14.40
C LYS A 3 0.23 21.74 12.93
N LEU A 4 -0.77 21.28 12.17
CA LEU A 4 -1.00 21.76 10.80
C LEU A 4 -1.86 23.03 10.85
N SER A 5 -1.47 24.05 10.11
CA SER A 5 -2.18 25.33 10.06
C SER A 5 -2.04 25.97 8.68
N TYR A 6 -2.76 27.08 8.48
CA TYR A 6 -2.69 27.91 7.28
C TYR A 6 -1.24 28.15 6.83
N GLY A 7 -0.97 27.98 5.53
CA GLY A 7 0.36 28.10 4.93
C GLY A 7 1.17 26.80 4.92
N ALA A 8 0.76 25.76 5.66
CA ALA A 8 1.37 24.44 5.53
C ALA A 8 1.16 23.84 4.14
N SER A 9 2.05 22.94 3.74
CA SER A 9 1.88 22.13 2.54
C SER A 9 2.45 20.73 2.73
N GLY A 10 2.09 19.80 1.84
CA GLY A 10 2.57 18.41 1.85
C GLY A 10 1.47 17.37 2.02
N PRO A 11 1.83 16.08 2.11
CA PRO A 11 0.88 14.96 2.11
C PRO A 11 -0.04 14.96 3.34
N GLU A 12 0.38 15.53 4.48
CA GLU A 12 -0.49 15.72 5.64
C GLU A 12 -1.68 16.63 5.32
N VAL A 13 -1.44 17.65 4.50
CA VAL A 13 -2.49 18.58 4.06
C VAL A 13 -3.40 17.91 3.03
N GLU A 14 -2.86 17.08 2.13
CA GLU A 14 -3.68 16.26 1.22
C GLU A 14 -4.62 15.35 2.02
N ARG A 15 -4.11 14.66 3.05
CA ARG A 15 -4.93 13.82 3.94
C ARG A 15 -6.00 14.62 4.68
N LEU A 16 -5.67 15.82 5.14
CA LEU A 16 -6.65 16.73 5.76
C LEU A 16 -7.75 17.11 4.77
N GLN A 17 -7.38 17.53 3.56
CA GLN A 17 -8.33 17.91 2.51
C GLN A 17 -9.21 16.73 2.10
N LEU A 18 -8.64 15.53 1.97
CA LEU A 18 -9.36 14.28 1.71
C LEU A 18 -10.39 13.99 2.82
N ALA A 19 -9.96 14.04 4.08
CA ALA A 19 -10.82 13.76 5.23
C ALA A 19 -11.98 14.78 5.34
N LEU A 20 -11.71 16.07 5.09
CA LEU A 20 -12.72 17.13 5.09
C LEU A 20 -13.72 16.95 3.94
N CYS A 21 -13.26 16.62 2.73
CA CYS A 21 -14.13 16.33 1.60
C CYS A 21 -15.04 15.14 1.89
N ARG A 22 -14.48 14.03 2.40
CA ARG A 22 -15.24 12.84 2.80
C ARG A 22 -16.24 13.14 3.93
N ALA A 23 -15.90 14.06 4.84
CA ALA A 23 -16.76 14.51 5.92
C ALA A 23 -17.88 15.49 5.48
N GLY A 24 -17.93 15.88 4.21
CA GLY A 24 -18.95 16.79 3.67
C GLY A 24 -18.62 18.28 3.79
N TYR A 25 -17.39 18.65 4.12
CA TYR A 25 -16.94 20.05 4.23
C TYR A 25 -16.24 20.55 2.96
N GLY A 26 -16.47 19.88 1.82
CA GLY A 26 -15.96 20.21 0.49
C GLY A 26 -17.00 20.85 -0.44
N PRO A 27 -16.71 20.93 -1.76
CA PRO A 27 -15.53 20.37 -2.42
C PRO A 27 -14.26 21.21 -2.15
N LEU A 28 -13.18 20.54 -1.75
CA LEU A 28 -11.83 21.11 -1.74
C LEU A 28 -11.02 20.51 -2.89
N LYS A 29 -10.13 21.31 -3.47
CA LYS A 29 -9.04 20.75 -4.27
C LYS A 29 -8.08 20.05 -3.31
N ILE A 30 -7.76 18.79 -3.58
CA ILE A 30 -6.75 18.04 -2.82
C ILE A 30 -5.41 18.26 -3.51
N ASP A 31 -4.75 19.36 -3.16
CA ASP A 31 -3.49 19.82 -3.76
C ASP A 31 -2.35 19.90 -2.76
N GLY A 32 -2.59 19.49 -1.51
CA GLY A 32 -1.59 19.53 -0.46
C GLY A 32 -1.25 20.95 -0.01
N VAL A 33 -2.04 21.97 -0.35
CA VAL A 33 -1.81 23.36 0.07
C VAL A 33 -2.86 23.81 1.08
N PHE A 34 -2.41 24.20 2.28
CA PHE A 34 -3.29 24.67 3.35
C PHE A 34 -3.64 26.14 3.12
N GLY A 35 -4.49 26.39 2.13
CA GLY A 35 -5.02 27.70 1.80
C GLY A 35 -6.27 28.09 2.59
N ARG A 36 -6.92 29.18 2.14
CA ARG A 36 -8.12 29.74 2.76
C ARG A 36 -9.30 28.75 2.75
N GLY A 37 -9.49 28.02 1.64
CA GLY A 37 -10.54 27.01 1.51
C GLY A 37 -10.43 25.91 2.56
N THR A 38 -9.24 25.30 2.68
CA THR A 38 -8.93 24.27 3.69
C THR A 38 -9.17 24.79 5.10
N ARG A 39 -8.74 26.03 5.42
CA ARG A 39 -8.97 26.64 6.73
C ARG A 39 -10.46 26.81 7.05
N CYS A 40 -11.24 27.36 6.11
CA CYS A 40 -12.67 27.56 6.29
C CYS A 40 -13.41 26.23 6.50
N ALA A 41 -13.11 25.22 5.70
CA ALA A 41 -13.67 23.88 5.84
C ALA A 41 -13.32 23.24 7.19
N LEU A 42 -12.07 23.38 7.63
CA LEU A 42 -11.62 22.87 8.92
C LEU A 42 -12.32 23.57 10.10
N SER A 43 -12.40 24.90 10.08
CA SER A 43 -13.10 25.66 11.12
C SER A 43 -14.57 25.27 11.20
N ALA A 44 -15.25 25.09 10.06
CA ALA A 44 -16.64 24.61 10.03
C ALA A 44 -16.75 23.20 10.63
N PHE A 45 -15.88 22.27 10.23
CA PHE A 45 -15.82 20.91 10.77
C PHE A 45 -15.64 20.88 12.29
N GLN A 46 -14.78 21.77 12.81
CA GLN A 46 -14.51 21.91 14.24
C GLN A 46 -15.73 22.46 14.99
N LEU A 47 -16.36 23.53 14.48
CA LEU A 47 -17.53 24.15 15.11
C LEU A 47 -18.72 23.21 15.18
N ASP A 48 -18.99 22.44 14.12
CA ASP A 48 -20.04 21.42 14.11
C ASP A 48 -19.82 20.30 15.13
N ARG A 49 -18.55 20.05 15.49
CA ARG A 49 -18.14 19.11 16.54
C ARG A 49 -17.97 19.76 17.91
N ARG A 50 -18.38 21.03 18.06
CA ARG A 50 -18.28 21.80 19.30
C ARG A 50 -16.85 21.97 19.82
N MET A 51 -15.88 22.01 18.90
CA MET A 51 -14.48 22.34 19.17
C MET A 51 -14.24 23.86 19.02
N ALA A 52 -13.03 24.31 19.35
CA ALA A 52 -12.67 25.74 19.37
C ALA A 52 -12.76 26.47 18.01
N GLY A 53 -12.80 25.75 16.88
CA GLY A 53 -12.91 26.37 15.55
C GLY A 53 -11.66 27.14 15.09
N ASP A 54 -10.49 26.87 15.69
CA ASP A 54 -9.24 27.61 15.47
C ASP A 54 -8.64 27.47 14.06
N GLY A 55 -9.18 26.56 13.24
CA GLY A 55 -8.74 26.33 11.87
C GLY A 55 -7.34 25.72 11.80
N ALA A 56 -6.94 24.98 12.84
CA ALA A 56 -5.68 24.26 12.89
C ALA A 56 -5.85 22.84 13.42
N VAL A 57 -5.02 21.91 12.96
CA VAL A 57 -5.12 20.50 13.32
C VAL A 57 -4.31 20.22 14.58
N GLY A 58 -4.99 20.19 15.72
CA GLY A 58 -4.47 19.63 16.97
C GLY A 58 -4.82 18.14 17.14
N PRO A 59 -4.40 17.50 18.25
CA PRO A 59 -4.68 16.09 18.53
C PRO A 59 -6.17 15.74 18.52
N GLU A 60 -7.01 16.61 19.09
CA GLU A 60 -8.47 16.41 19.13
C GLU A 60 -9.08 16.43 17.73
N THR A 61 -8.73 17.43 16.92
CA THR A 61 -9.18 17.55 15.53
C THR A 61 -8.71 16.36 14.68
N ALA A 62 -7.46 15.92 14.84
CA ALA A 62 -6.95 14.73 14.15
C ALA A 62 -7.68 13.45 14.55
N SER A 63 -8.03 13.30 15.84
CA SER A 63 -8.86 12.19 16.31
C SER A 63 -10.25 12.20 15.65
N ALA A 64 -10.88 13.38 15.56
CA ALA A 64 -12.21 13.52 14.96
C ALA A 64 -12.23 13.33 13.43
N LEU A 65 -11.12 13.59 12.74
CA LEU A 65 -10.99 13.37 11.29
C LEU A 65 -10.71 11.92 10.92
N ARG A 66 -10.13 11.14 11.84
CA ARG A 66 -9.70 9.75 11.62
C ARG A 66 -10.77 8.82 11.03
N PRO A 67 -12.07 8.88 11.43
CA PRO A 67 -13.11 8.09 10.79
C PRO A 67 -13.22 8.28 9.27
N TRP A 68 -12.92 9.49 8.78
CA TRP A 68 -12.99 9.84 7.36
C TRP A 68 -11.76 9.39 6.57
N LEU A 69 -10.65 9.10 7.24
CA LEU A 69 -9.49 8.45 6.62
C LEU A 69 -9.68 6.93 6.57
N ARG A 70 -10.20 6.33 7.65
CA ARG A 70 -10.43 4.88 7.77
C ARG A 70 -11.71 4.38 7.11
N GLY A 71 -12.65 5.27 6.79
CA GLY A 71 -13.92 4.90 6.18
C GLY A 71 -14.90 4.20 7.13
N CYS A 72 -14.77 4.42 8.45
CA CYS A 72 -15.70 3.83 9.42
C CYS A 72 -15.87 4.71 10.66
N ILE A 73 -17.08 4.71 11.23
CA ILE A 73 -17.40 5.36 12.50
C ILE A 73 -17.78 4.29 13.53
N GLU A 74 -17.32 4.44 14.78
CA GLU A 74 -17.86 3.67 15.90
C GLU A 74 -19.17 4.31 16.36
N TYR A 75 -20.25 3.53 16.35
CA TYR A 75 -21.59 3.95 16.76
C TYR A 75 -22.01 3.21 18.04
N ASN A 76 -22.39 3.97 19.08
CA ASN A 76 -22.99 3.41 20.28
C ASN A 76 -24.50 3.29 20.07
N VAL A 77 -24.99 2.06 20.08
CA VAL A 77 -26.40 1.70 19.89
C VAL A 77 -27.25 2.35 20.96
N ARG A 78 -28.36 2.95 20.56
CA ARG A 78 -29.32 3.63 21.42
C ARG A 78 -30.55 2.76 21.60
N ARG A 79 -31.29 2.99 22.68
CA ARG A 79 -32.56 2.30 22.93
C ARG A 79 -33.52 2.59 21.77
N GLY A 80 -34.02 1.53 21.14
CA GLY A 80 -34.94 1.61 20.00
C GLY A 80 -34.28 1.64 18.63
N ASP A 81 -32.94 1.61 18.56
CA ASP A 81 -32.24 1.46 17.28
C ASP A 81 -32.51 0.08 16.66
N THR A 82 -32.59 0.05 15.33
CA THR A 82 -32.52 -1.17 14.52
C THR A 82 -31.34 -1.06 13.57
N PRO A 83 -30.78 -2.18 13.07
CA PRO A 83 -29.65 -2.11 12.14
C PRO A 83 -30.02 -1.29 10.89
N TYR A 84 -31.26 -1.45 10.40
CA TYR A 84 -31.78 -0.68 9.28
C TYR A 84 -31.83 0.83 9.56
N ALA A 85 -32.31 1.26 10.73
CA ALA A 85 -32.38 2.67 11.09
C ALA A 85 -30.98 3.30 11.23
N VAL A 86 -30.02 2.56 11.82
CA VAL A 86 -28.61 2.98 11.88
C VAL A 86 -28.02 3.07 10.48
N ALA A 87 -28.24 2.06 9.64
CA ALA A 87 -27.75 2.03 8.27
C ALA A 87 -28.27 3.23 7.46
N LEU A 88 -29.58 3.48 7.52
CA LEU A 88 -30.24 4.60 6.86
C LEU A 88 -29.70 5.95 7.33
N ARG A 89 -29.45 6.12 8.63
CA ARG A 89 -28.92 7.36 9.22
C ARG A 89 -27.57 7.77 8.63
N TYR A 90 -26.72 6.80 8.29
CA TYR A 90 -25.39 7.03 7.75
C TYR A 90 -25.31 6.84 6.23
N GLY A 91 -26.43 6.55 5.58
CA GLY A 91 -26.47 6.29 4.14
C GLY A 91 -25.70 5.03 3.73
N VAL A 92 -25.61 4.04 4.62
CA VAL A 92 -24.88 2.78 4.37
C VAL A 92 -25.86 1.66 4.06
N GLY A 93 -25.44 0.70 3.24
CA GLY A 93 -26.25 -0.50 2.98
C GLY A 93 -26.32 -1.41 4.21
N LEU A 94 -27.48 -2.03 4.47
CA LEU A 94 -27.65 -2.94 5.61
C LEU A 94 -26.62 -4.08 5.57
N ARG A 95 -26.40 -4.68 4.40
CA ARG A 95 -25.40 -5.74 4.22
C ARG A 95 -23.97 -5.29 4.53
N ALA A 96 -23.62 -4.04 4.23
CA ALA A 96 -22.31 -3.50 4.58
C ALA A 96 -22.17 -3.34 6.09
N LEU A 97 -23.22 -2.85 6.76
CA LEU A 97 -23.27 -2.77 8.23
C LEU A 97 -23.15 -4.17 8.87
N GLU A 98 -23.87 -5.17 8.36
CA GLU A 98 -23.79 -6.55 8.85
C GLU A 98 -22.40 -7.16 8.60
N THR A 99 -21.81 -6.92 7.42
CA THR A 99 -20.45 -7.37 7.09
C THR A 99 -19.41 -6.85 8.08
N ALA A 100 -19.48 -5.57 8.42
CA ALA A 100 -18.56 -4.95 9.38
C ALA A 100 -18.80 -5.40 10.83
N ASN A 101 -19.95 -6.03 11.13
CA ASN A 101 -20.36 -6.42 12.47
C ASN A 101 -20.88 -7.88 12.51
N PRO A 102 -20.05 -8.88 12.23
CA PRO A 102 -20.49 -10.28 12.12
C PRO A 102 -21.03 -10.88 13.43
N ALA A 103 -20.71 -10.27 14.57
CA ALA A 103 -21.22 -10.68 15.89
C ALA A 103 -22.54 -9.99 16.29
N MET A 104 -23.01 -9.00 15.52
CA MET A 104 -24.27 -8.29 15.79
C MET A 104 -25.46 -9.23 15.55
N ASP A 105 -26.40 -9.27 16.49
CA ASP A 105 -27.73 -9.88 16.26
C ASP A 105 -28.67 -8.82 15.64
N PRO A 106 -29.08 -8.96 14.36
CA PRO A 106 -29.90 -7.96 13.70
C PRO A 106 -31.29 -7.76 14.34
N THR A 107 -31.75 -8.74 15.13
CA THR A 107 -33.06 -8.72 15.79
C THR A 107 -33.01 -8.24 17.23
N GLN A 108 -31.82 -8.17 17.85
CA GLN A 108 -31.64 -7.86 19.26
C GLN A 108 -30.49 -6.89 19.54
N LEU A 109 -30.45 -5.77 18.83
CA LEU A 109 -29.50 -4.69 19.13
C LEU A 109 -29.65 -4.18 20.58
N ARG A 110 -28.56 -4.24 21.35
CA ARG A 110 -28.56 -3.81 22.75
C ARG A 110 -28.07 -2.38 22.88
N ALA A 111 -28.80 -1.55 23.62
CA ALA A 111 -28.34 -0.20 23.93
C ALA A 111 -26.95 -0.25 24.63
N GLY A 112 -26.00 0.54 24.14
CA GLY A 112 -24.61 0.56 24.58
C GLY A 112 -23.67 -0.38 23.79
N GLU A 113 -24.20 -1.26 22.95
CA GLU A 113 -23.39 -2.04 22.00
C GLU A 113 -22.69 -1.11 21.01
N LYS A 114 -21.49 -1.50 20.58
CA LYS A 114 -20.70 -0.74 19.62
C LYS A 114 -20.79 -1.39 18.25
N LEU A 115 -21.19 -0.60 17.26
CA LEU A 115 -21.18 -0.99 15.85
C LEU A 115 -20.11 -0.23 15.09
N THR A 116 -19.41 -0.92 14.20
CA THR A 116 -18.61 -0.32 13.15
C THR A 116 -19.52 0.04 11.98
N VAL A 117 -19.73 1.32 11.73
CA VAL A 117 -20.53 1.81 10.60
C VAL A 117 -19.59 2.11 9.42
N PRO A 118 -19.60 1.32 8.33
CA PRO A 118 -18.71 1.54 7.20
C PRO A 118 -19.25 2.65 6.30
N LEU A 119 -18.58 3.80 6.29
CA LEU A 119 -19.01 4.99 5.55
C LEU A 119 -19.10 4.73 4.04
N PRO A 120 -20.03 5.38 3.31
CA PRO A 120 -20.38 5.04 1.92
C PRO A 120 -19.37 5.60 0.89
N PHE A 121 -18.09 5.33 1.07
CA PHE A 121 -17.00 5.63 0.13
C PHE A 121 -15.89 4.58 0.24
N SER A 122 -15.07 4.45 -0.81
CA SER A 122 -13.87 3.59 -0.83
C SER A 122 -12.90 4.01 0.27
N VAL A 123 -12.45 3.07 1.10
CA VAL A 123 -11.39 3.28 2.10
C VAL A 123 -10.14 3.77 1.40
N VAL A 124 -9.74 3.11 0.31
CA VAL A 124 -8.53 3.42 -0.47
C VAL A 124 -8.85 4.54 -1.47
N PRO A 125 -8.40 5.80 -1.22
CA PRO A 125 -8.63 6.89 -2.17
C PRO A 125 -7.82 6.71 -3.45
N ALA A 126 -8.34 7.24 -4.55
CA ALA A 126 -7.58 7.52 -5.76
C ALA A 126 -7.22 9.01 -5.81
N GLY A 127 -6.22 9.38 -6.62
CA GLY A 127 -5.90 10.78 -6.92
C GLY A 127 -5.26 11.58 -5.77
N VAL A 128 -4.66 10.90 -4.79
CA VAL A 128 -3.91 11.53 -3.68
C VAL A 128 -2.57 10.81 -3.50
N SER A 129 -1.58 11.52 -2.96
CA SER A 129 -0.29 10.93 -2.59
C SER A 129 -0.46 9.97 -1.41
N PHE A 130 0.25 8.84 -1.42
CA PHE A 130 0.19 7.84 -0.35
C PHE A 130 1.46 7.86 0.48
N ASP A 131 1.37 8.47 1.66
CA ASP A 131 2.38 8.30 2.70
C ASP A 131 2.08 7.08 3.59
N SER A 132 3.03 6.70 4.44
CA SER A 132 2.89 5.53 5.31
C SER A 132 1.73 5.65 6.31
N ALA A 133 1.35 6.87 6.68
CA ALA A 133 0.21 7.12 7.56
C ALA A 133 -1.12 6.81 6.84
N LEU A 134 -1.27 7.24 5.58
CA LEU A 134 -2.45 6.89 4.77
C LEU A 134 -2.52 5.39 4.50
N VAL A 135 -1.39 4.74 4.21
CA VAL A 135 -1.30 3.27 4.10
C VAL A 135 -1.84 2.62 5.38
N ALA A 136 -1.35 3.02 6.55
CA ALA A 136 -1.79 2.46 7.83
C ALA A 136 -3.27 2.71 8.14
N ASP A 137 -3.81 3.89 7.80
CA ASP A 137 -5.24 4.18 7.97
C ASP A 137 -6.11 3.37 6.99
N CYS A 138 -5.66 3.14 5.74
CA CYS A 138 -6.35 2.29 4.80
C CYS A 138 -6.38 0.83 5.28
N VAL A 139 -5.23 0.28 5.71
CA VAL A 139 -5.12 -1.08 6.24
C VAL A 139 -6.07 -1.29 7.44
N ARG A 140 -6.07 -0.35 8.40
CA ARG A 140 -6.98 -0.42 9.55
C ARG A 140 -8.45 -0.24 9.17
N GLY A 141 -8.74 0.64 8.20
CA GLY A 141 -10.07 0.84 7.67
C GLY A 141 -10.65 -0.41 7.02
N LEU A 142 -9.84 -1.08 6.20
CA LEU A 142 -10.20 -2.36 5.58
C LEU A 142 -10.44 -3.46 6.61
N ALA A 143 -9.56 -3.59 7.61
CA ALA A 143 -9.75 -4.56 8.71
C ALA A 143 -11.06 -4.33 9.49
N LEU A 144 -11.41 -3.05 9.74
CA LEU A 144 -12.65 -2.70 10.44
C LEU A 144 -13.89 -2.96 9.57
N ARG A 145 -13.79 -2.71 8.26
CA ARG A 145 -14.90 -2.90 7.31
C ARG A 145 -15.14 -4.37 6.96
N TYR A 146 -14.08 -5.17 6.94
CA TYR A 146 -14.11 -6.57 6.50
C TYR A 146 -13.43 -7.45 7.56
N PRO A 147 -14.13 -7.86 8.63
CA PRO A 147 -13.52 -8.65 9.72
C PRO A 147 -13.02 -10.05 9.32
N PHE A 148 -13.28 -10.50 8.09
CA PHE A 148 -12.70 -11.72 7.51
C PHE A 148 -11.33 -11.48 6.83
N LEU A 149 -10.90 -10.23 6.68
CA LEU A 149 -9.56 -9.84 6.25
C LEU A 149 -8.65 -9.88 7.48
N ASP A 150 -7.69 -10.80 7.49
CA ASP A 150 -6.72 -10.84 8.58
C ASP A 150 -5.61 -9.83 8.32
N VAL A 151 -5.25 -9.04 9.35
CA VAL A 151 -4.29 -7.94 9.23
C VAL A 151 -3.31 -7.99 10.39
N ARG A 152 -2.02 -8.05 10.06
CA ARG A 152 -0.94 -8.10 11.04
C ARG A 152 0.27 -7.29 10.61
N SER A 153 1.21 -7.14 11.52
CA SER A 153 2.53 -6.56 11.24
C SER A 153 3.54 -7.70 11.23
N PHE A 154 4.27 -7.90 10.14
CA PHE A 154 5.28 -8.97 10.02
C PHE A 154 6.70 -8.49 10.36
N GLY A 155 6.89 -7.18 10.54
CA GLY A 155 8.15 -6.59 10.95
C GLY A 155 8.03 -5.10 11.21
N ARG A 156 9.18 -4.44 11.36
CA ARG A 156 9.28 -2.98 11.47
C ARG A 156 10.37 -2.45 10.56
N SER A 157 10.16 -1.26 10.02
CA SER A 157 11.17 -0.51 9.27
C SER A 157 12.26 0.05 10.18
N VAL A 158 13.29 0.68 9.59
CA VAL A 158 14.36 1.38 10.30
C VAL A 158 13.81 2.40 11.32
N MET A 159 12.82 3.20 10.95
CA MET A 159 12.17 4.19 11.83
C MET A 159 11.09 3.58 12.74
N GLY A 160 10.94 2.25 12.74
CA GLY A 160 10.03 1.52 13.62
C GLY A 160 8.57 1.47 13.15
N ARG A 161 8.27 1.88 11.91
CA ARG A 161 6.91 1.77 11.33
C ARG A 161 6.56 0.31 11.10
N ALA A 162 5.29 -0.02 11.29
CA ALA A 162 4.79 -1.37 11.04
C ALA A 162 4.89 -1.72 9.55
N LEU A 163 5.40 -2.91 9.24
CA LEU A 163 5.31 -3.52 7.93
C LEU A 163 4.05 -4.39 7.90
N TRP A 164 3.05 -3.97 7.14
CA TRP A 164 1.71 -4.57 7.16
C TRP A 164 1.61 -5.77 6.23
N GLU A 165 0.87 -6.78 6.68
CA GLU A 165 0.44 -7.94 5.90
C GLU A 165 -1.09 -8.06 6.02
N LEU A 166 -1.73 -8.31 4.88
CA LEU A 166 -3.16 -8.52 4.72
C LEU A 166 -3.37 -9.94 4.15
N GLU A 167 -4.08 -10.81 4.84
CA GLU A 167 -4.37 -12.16 4.38
C GLU A 167 -5.86 -12.37 4.06
N LEU A 168 -6.13 -12.97 2.91
CA LEU A 168 -7.48 -13.28 2.42
C LEU A 168 -7.54 -14.70 1.83
N GLY A 169 -8.73 -15.30 1.89
CA GLY A 169 -8.99 -16.58 1.24
C GLY A 169 -8.53 -17.78 2.06
N ARG A 170 -8.92 -18.96 1.57
CA ARG A 170 -8.74 -20.26 2.23
C ARG A 170 -8.35 -21.37 1.25
N GLY A 171 -8.09 -21.00 -0.01
CA GLY A 171 -7.72 -21.96 -1.03
C GLY A 171 -6.33 -22.56 -0.82
N PRO A 172 -6.04 -23.69 -1.47
CA PRO A 172 -4.79 -24.42 -1.29
C PRO A 172 -3.58 -23.71 -1.89
N ARG A 173 -3.78 -22.85 -2.89
CA ARG A 173 -2.70 -22.09 -3.55
C ARG A 173 -2.34 -20.86 -2.72
N MET A 174 -1.07 -20.67 -2.38
CA MET A 174 -0.59 -19.49 -1.66
C MET A 174 0.06 -18.49 -2.61
N VAL A 175 -0.48 -17.27 -2.72
CA VAL A 175 0.08 -16.21 -3.58
C VAL A 175 0.44 -15.00 -2.75
N ALA A 176 1.68 -14.53 -2.85
CA ALA A 176 2.15 -13.35 -2.14
C ALA A 176 2.36 -12.16 -3.09
N TYR A 177 1.70 -11.04 -2.79
CA TYR A 177 1.85 -9.77 -3.48
C TYR A 177 2.63 -8.79 -2.60
N SER A 178 3.54 -8.03 -3.20
CA SER A 178 4.33 -7.02 -2.50
C SER A 178 4.49 -5.76 -3.36
N ALA A 179 4.59 -4.61 -2.73
CA ALA A 179 4.69 -3.31 -3.40
C ALA A 179 5.56 -2.32 -2.61
N ALA A 180 5.95 -1.24 -3.29
CA ALA A 180 6.77 -0.14 -2.78
C ALA A 180 8.03 -0.63 -2.06
N HIS A 181 8.80 -1.47 -2.76
CA HIS A 181 10.18 -1.79 -2.37
C HIS A 181 11.08 -0.56 -2.52
N HIS A 182 10.94 0.16 -3.64
CA HIS A 182 11.59 1.44 -3.84
C HIS A 182 10.69 2.59 -3.37
N ALA A 183 11.29 3.58 -2.73
CA ALA A 183 10.62 4.71 -2.11
C ALA A 183 9.83 5.58 -3.11
N ASN A 184 10.41 5.86 -4.28
CA ASN A 184 9.76 6.66 -5.33
C ASN A 184 8.77 5.88 -6.19
N GLU A 185 8.56 4.60 -5.91
CA GLU A 185 7.57 3.73 -6.55
C GLU A 185 6.35 3.54 -5.63
N TRP A 186 6.12 4.48 -4.71
CA TRP A 186 5.09 4.44 -3.66
C TRP A 186 3.68 4.26 -4.21
N ILE A 187 3.42 4.65 -5.46
CA ILE A 187 2.11 4.51 -6.12
C ILE A 187 1.70 3.04 -6.32
N THR A 188 2.62 2.10 -6.20
CA THR A 188 2.30 0.65 -6.20
C THR A 188 1.57 0.21 -4.93
N ALA A 189 1.76 0.90 -3.81
CA ALA A 189 1.10 0.58 -2.55
C ALA A 189 -0.44 0.69 -2.62
N PRO A 190 -1.02 1.81 -3.13
CA PRO A 190 -2.46 1.88 -3.31
C PRO A 190 -3.00 0.91 -4.36
N LEU A 191 -2.20 0.42 -5.33
CA LEU A 191 -2.68 -0.61 -6.29
C LEU A 191 -3.07 -1.90 -5.55
N LEU A 192 -2.21 -2.37 -4.63
CA LEU A 192 -2.49 -3.56 -3.84
C LEU A 192 -3.60 -3.34 -2.80
N LEU A 193 -3.63 -2.18 -2.15
CA LEU A 193 -4.72 -1.85 -1.22
C LEU A 193 -6.07 -1.78 -1.93
N LYS A 194 -6.11 -1.19 -3.14
CA LYS A 194 -7.34 -1.09 -3.92
C LYS A 194 -7.83 -2.46 -4.38
N PHE A 195 -6.91 -3.35 -4.77
CA PHE A 195 -7.23 -4.75 -5.06
C PHE A 195 -7.80 -5.48 -3.85
N ALA A 196 -7.19 -5.33 -2.67
CA ALA A 196 -7.72 -5.91 -1.44
C ALA A 196 -9.13 -5.38 -1.12
N GLU A 197 -9.36 -4.07 -1.28
CA GLU A 197 -10.68 -3.47 -1.08
C GLU A 197 -11.73 -4.03 -2.04
N GLU A 198 -11.43 -4.07 -3.35
CA GLU A 198 -12.36 -4.58 -4.38
C GLU A 198 -12.68 -6.05 -4.14
N LEU A 199 -11.68 -6.87 -3.76
CA LEU A 199 -11.88 -8.30 -3.49
C LEU A 199 -12.71 -8.54 -2.23
N CYS A 200 -12.46 -7.78 -1.16
CA CYS A 200 -13.29 -7.84 0.04
C CYS A 200 -14.73 -7.38 -0.22
N GLU A 201 -14.92 -6.29 -0.97
CA GLU A 201 -16.25 -5.79 -1.32
C GLU A 201 -17.02 -6.82 -2.17
N ALA A 202 -16.36 -7.39 -3.18
CA ALA A 202 -16.93 -8.43 -4.02
C ALA A 202 -17.27 -9.68 -3.21
N ALA A 203 -16.40 -10.13 -2.29
CA ALA A 203 -16.69 -11.26 -1.42
C ALA A 203 -17.88 -11.00 -0.49
N ALA A 204 -17.89 -9.83 0.16
CA ALA A 204 -18.95 -9.42 1.07
C ALA A 204 -20.30 -9.28 0.35
N SER A 205 -20.30 -8.85 -0.91
CA SER A 205 -21.50 -8.64 -1.74
C SER A 205 -21.89 -9.83 -2.63
N GLY A 206 -21.11 -10.91 -2.66
CA GLY A 206 -21.34 -12.03 -3.59
C GLY A 206 -21.09 -11.65 -5.06
N GLY A 207 -20.28 -10.63 -5.28
CA GLY A 207 -19.90 -10.08 -6.58
C GLY A 207 -18.75 -10.84 -7.26
N SER A 208 -18.16 -10.19 -8.26
CA SER A 208 -17.13 -10.77 -9.11
C SER A 208 -16.10 -9.71 -9.50
N ILE A 209 -14.86 -10.13 -9.73
CA ILE A 209 -13.80 -9.29 -10.30
C ILE A 209 -13.39 -9.92 -11.61
N ARG A 210 -13.34 -9.12 -12.68
CA ARG A 210 -12.98 -9.60 -14.03
C ARG A 210 -13.84 -10.80 -14.50
N GLY A 211 -15.08 -10.89 -14.03
CA GLY A 211 -16.01 -11.97 -14.37
C GLY A 211 -15.87 -13.25 -13.52
N ILE A 212 -14.88 -13.32 -12.62
CA ILE A 212 -14.67 -14.46 -11.71
C ILE A 212 -15.29 -14.10 -10.36
N LYS A 213 -16.08 -15.01 -9.77
CA LYS A 213 -16.70 -14.78 -8.46
C LYS A 213 -15.62 -14.62 -7.39
N ALA A 214 -15.79 -13.64 -6.50
CA ALA A 214 -14.82 -13.44 -5.43
C ALA A 214 -14.67 -14.68 -4.52
N GLU A 215 -15.78 -15.40 -4.28
CA GLU A 215 -15.76 -16.68 -3.55
C GLU A 215 -14.92 -17.75 -4.26
N GLU A 216 -14.96 -17.80 -5.59
CA GLU A 216 -14.16 -18.73 -6.39
C GLU A 216 -12.67 -18.39 -6.30
N ILE A 217 -12.31 -17.10 -6.39
CA ILE A 217 -10.93 -16.63 -6.18
C ILE A 217 -10.44 -17.03 -4.78
N LEU A 218 -11.22 -16.73 -3.75
CA LEU A 218 -10.86 -16.94 -2.34
C LEU A 218 -10.92 -18.42 -1.89
N SER A 219 -11.61 -19.29 -2.63
CA SER A 219 -11.59 -20.74 -2.43
C SER A 219 -10.49 -21.44 -3.23
N SER A 220 -9.99 -20.81 -4.29
CA SER A 220 -8.85 -21.31 -5.09
C SER A 220 -7.51 -20.93 -4.49
N ALA A 221 -7.40 -19.74 -3.89
CA ALA A 221 -6.16 -19.27 -3.28
C ALA A 221 -6.34 -18.64 -1.89
N ARG A 222 -5.25 -18.74 -1.10
CA ARG A 222 -4.93 -17.86 0.01
C ARG A 222 -3.95 -16.80 -0.49
N LEU A 223 -4.25 -15.54 -0.20
CA LEU A 223 -3.50 -14.39 -0.66
C LEU A 223 -2.83 -13.71 0.54
N CYS A 224 -1.55 -13.38 0.40
CA CYS A 224 -0.83 -12.49 1.29
C CYS A 224 -0.52 -11.19 0.53
N ILE A 225 -0.94 -10.05 1.05
CA ILE A 225 -0.75 -8.73 0.44
C ILE A 225 0.10 -7.87 1.37
N VAL A 226 1.28 -7.49 0.90
CA VAL A 226 2.22 -6.56 1.56
C VAL A 226 2.20 -5.23 0.80
N PRO A 227 1.39 -4.24 1.23
CA PRO A 227 1.18 -3.02 0.45
C PRO A 227 2.40 -2.10 0.40
N ALA A 228 3.25 -2.10 1.42
CA ALA A 228 4.43 -1.24 1.46
C ALA A 228 5.58 -1.90 2.21
N VAL A 229 6.65 -2.23 1.49
CA VAL A 229 7.88 -2.77 2.07
C VAL A 229 8.77 -1.64 2.62
N ASN A 230 8.73 -0.46 2.01
CA ASN A 230 9.57 0.69 2.37
C ASN A 230 8.77 1.91 2.90
N PRO A 231 8.03 1.80 4.02
CA PRO A 231 7.20 2.92 4.50
C PRO A 231 8.01 4.17 4.87
N ASP A 232 9.28 4.02 5.28
CA ASP A 232 10.11 5.16 5.65
C ASP A 232 10.59 5.95 4.43
N GLY A 233 11.01 5.25 3.36
CA GLY A 233 11.37 5.88 2.10
C GLY A 233 10.17 6.53 1.42
N ILE A 234 8.98 5.90 1.48
CA ILE A 234 7.73 6.52 1.02
C ILE A 234 7.53 7.88 1.70
N ASP A 235 7.66 7.95 3.02
CA ASP A 235 7.49 9.21 3.76
C ASP A 235 8.51 10.27 3.33
N LEU A 236 9.75 9.89 3.04
CA LEU A 236 10.77 10.80 2.51
C LEU A 236 10.38 11.36 1.14
N VAL A 237 10.03 10.49 0.18
CA VAL A 237 9.74 10.90 -1.20
C VAL A 237 8.43 11.70 -1.30
N THR A 238 7.43 11.34 -0.51
CA THR A 238 6.13 12.07 -0.47
C THR A 238 6.22 13.38 0.30
N GLY A 239 7.29 13.62 1.06
CA GLY A 239 7.47 14.82 1.89
C GLY A 239 6.78 14.75 3.26
N ALA A 240 6.23 13.60 3.66
CA ALA A 240 5.74 13.37 5.02
C ALA A 240 6.88 13.36 6.05
N LEU A 241 8.09 13.01 5.60
CA LEU A 241 9.34 13.22 6.32
C LEU A 241 10.11 14.36 5.65
N ALA A 242 10.04 15.56 6.23
CA ALA A 242 10.70 16.77 5.70
C ALA A 242 11.71 17.42 6.67
N GLU A 243 11.86 16.88 7.88
CA GLU A 243 12.77 17.40 8.90
C GLU A 243 13.16 16.30 9.90
N GLY A 244 14.14 16.60 10.75
CA GLY A 244 14.61 15.69 11.81
C GLY A 244 15.79 14.82 11.40
N GLU A 245 16.26 13.99 12.34
CA GLU A 245 17.54 13.28 12.21
C GLU A 245 17.61 12.36 10.98
N TYR A 246 16.54 11.60 10.72
CA TYR A 246 16.46 10.72 9.56
C TYR A 246 16.46 11.49 8.24
N TYR A 247 15.72 12.60 8.16
CA TYR A 247 15.71 13.46 6.97
C TYR A 247 17.10 14.06 6.71
N SER A 248 17.71 14.65 7.74
CA SER A 248 19.06 15.23 7.62
C SER A 248 20.13 14.18 7.33
N ALA A 249 19.97 12.93 7.76
CA ALA A 249 20.85 11.83 7.38
C ALA A 249 20.71 11.48 5.89
N ALA A 250 19.48 11.36 5.40
CA ALA A 250 19.21 11.13 3.99
C ALA A 250 19.72 12.28 3.11
N GLU A 251 19.57 13.54 3.54
CA GLU A 251 20.15 14.70 2.86
C GLU A 251 21.67 14.64 2.73
N ARG A 252 22.38 14.23 3.81
CA ARG A 252 23.84 14.06 3.75
C ARG A 252 24.25 12.98 2.76
N VAL A 253 23.54 11.85 2.76
CA VAL A 253 23.76 10.78 1.78
C VAL A 253 23.51 11.31 0.37
N ALA A 254 22.40 11.99 0.12
CA ALA A 254 22.07 12.53 -1.20
C ALA A 254 23.08 13.58 -1.69
N ALA A 255 23.67 14.39 -0.80
CA ALA A 255 24.69 15.37 -1.15
C ALA A 255 25.96 14.74 -1.76
N GLU A 256 26.21 13.46 -1.51
CA GLU A 256 27.32 12.69 -2.10
C GLU A 256 27.00 12.18 -3.52
N PHE A 257 25.74 12.28 -3.96
CA PHE A 257 25.23 11.84 -5.27
C PHE A 257 24.42 12.95 -5.96
N PRO A 258 25.05 14.07 -6.36
CA PRO A 258 24.35 15.28 -6.82
C PRO A 258 23.54 15.10 -8.12
N ASP A 259 23.84 14.08 -8.92
CA ASP A 259 23.11 13.77 -10.15
C ASP A 259 21.76 13.10 -9.90
N ILE A 260 21.47 12.70 -8.66
CA ILE A 260 20.20 12.09 -8.27
C ILE A 260 19.34 13.15 -7.57
N PRO A 261 18.16 13.49 -8.12
CA PRO A 261 17.26 14.45 -7.48
C PRO A 261 16.87 14.01 -6.06
N PHE A 262 16.83 14.96 -5.12
CA PHE A 262 16.39 14.70 -3.75
C PHE A 262 15.16 15.55 -3.39
N PRO A 263 14.12 14.98 -2.75
CA PRO A 263 14.00 13.56 -2.40
C PRO A 263 13.45 12.68 -3.53
N SER A 264 12.99 13.24 -4.66
CA SER A 264 12.21 12.51 -5.67
C SER A 264 12.94 11.33 -6.34
N GLY A 265 14.26 11.38 -6.46
CA GLY A 265 15.09 10.30 -7.00
C GLY A 265 15.46 9.21 -6.00
N TRP A 266 15.05 9.34 -4.74
CA TRP A 266 15.36 8.36 -3.69
C TRP A 266 14.59 7.05 -3.93
N LYS A 267 15.32 5.94 -4.08
CA LYS A 267 14.78 4.57 -4.21
C LYS A 267 14.99 3.74 -2.94
N ALA A 268 16.12 3.91 -2.26
CA ALA A 268 16.52 3.12 -1.11
C ALA A 268 15.54 3.21 0.08
N ASN A 269 15.74 2.39 1.10
CA ASN A 269 15.16 2.67 2.42
C ASN A 269 15.79 3.94 3.02
N ILE A 270 15.27 4.37 4.17
CA ILE A 270 15.73 5.62 4.81
C ILE A 270 17.20 5.58 5.24
N ALA A 271 17.78 4.38 5.39
CA ALA A 271 19.20 4.20 5.71
C ALA A 271 20.10 4.16 4.45
N GLY A 272 19.55 4.39 3.26
CA GLY A 272 20.30 4.40 2.01
C GLY A 272 20.66 3.02 1.46
N THR A 273 19.92 1.97 1.84
CA THR A 273 20.07 0.62 1.28
C THR A 273 18.93 0.28 0.34
N ASP A 274 19.25 -0.21 -0.86
CA ASP A 274 18.26 -0.66 -1.83
C ASP A 274 17.66 -2.00 -1.41
N LEU A 275 16.36 -1.98 -1.09
CA LEU A 275 15.67 -3.15 -0.54
C LEU A 275 15.55 -4.29 -1.53
N ASN A 276 15.54 -4.01 -2.84
CA ASN A 276 15.47 -5.01 -3.89
C ASN A 276 16.86 -5.43 -4.40
N LEU A 277 17.93 -5.11 -3.66
CA LEU A 277 19.27 -5.66 -3.85
C LEU A 277 19.78 -6.37 -2.59
N GLN A 278 18.86 -6.70 -1.67
CA GLN A 278 19.21 -7.25 -0.36
C GLN A 278 19.06 -8.76 -0.27
N TYR A 279 18.63 -9.45 -1.32
CA TYR A 279 18.38 -10.88 -1.25
C TYR A 279 19.61 -11.72 -1.65
N PRO A 280 19.81 -12.92 -1.06
CA PRO A 280 21.03 -13.70 -1.26
C PRO A 280 21.36 -14.13 -2.70
N ALA A 281 20.36 -14.23 -3.59
CA ALA A 281 20.55 -14.78 -4.94
C ALA A 281 21.44 -13.88 -5.81
N GLY A 282 22.71 -14.27 -5.97
CA GLY A 282 23.69 -13.51 -6.74
C GLY A 282 24.16 -12.22 -6.06
N TRP A 283 24.02 -12.10 -4.74
CA TRP A 283 24.32 -10.85 -4.02
C TRP A 283 25.78 -10.39 -4.17
N GLU A 284 26.77 -11.30 -4.11
CA GLU A 284 28.18 -10.92 -4.31
C GLU A 284 28.41 -10.34 -5.72
N ARG A 285 27.71 -10.87 -6.72
CA ARG A 285 27.78 -10.36 -8.09
C ARG A 285 27.12 -8.98 -8.20
N ALA A 286 25.95 -8.80 -7.58
CA ALA A 286 25.30 -7.50 -7.49
C ALA A 286 26.22 -6.48 -6.83
N LYS A 287 26.87 -6.85 -5.72
CA LYS A 287 27.84 -6.01 -5.00
C LYS A 287 28.98 -5.56 -5.90
N GLU A 288 29.64 -6.49 -6.60
CA GLU A 288 30.72 -6.16 -7.55
C GLU A 288 30.27 -5.13 -8.58
N ILE A 289 29.11 -5.35 -9.21
CA ILE A 289 28.56 -4.48 -10.25
C ILE A 289 28.27 -3.09 -9.67
N LYS A 290 27.51 -3.02 -8.56
CA LYS A 290 27.07 -1.74 -7.99
C LYS A 290 28.21 -0.94 -7.38
N TYR A 291 29.20 -1.60 -6.78
CA TYR A 291 30.40 -0.95 -6.25
C TYR A 291 31.24 -0.36 -7.39
N ALA A 292 31.37 -1.07 -8.51
CA ALA A 292 32.06 -0.56 -9.70
C ALA A 292 31.36 0.69 -10.30
N LEU A 293 30.04 0.82 -10.08
CA LEU A 293 29.24 2.00 -10.46
C LEU A 293 29.26 3.13 -9.40
N GLY A 294 29.99 2.96 -8.30
CA GLY A 294 30.12 3.96 -7.23
C GLY A 294 29.08 3.87 -6.11
N TYR A 295 28.25 2.83 -6.08
CA TYR A 295 27.29 2.54 -5.01
C TYR A 295 27.89 1.58 -3.98
N ASP A 296 28.98 1.99 -3.34
CA ASP A 296 29.79 1.19 -2.40
C ASP A 296 29.52 1.48 -0.91
N ARG A 297 28.61 2.42 -0.64
CA ARG A 297 28.19 2.93 0.67
C ARG A 297 26.72 3.34 0.62
N PRO A 298 26.05 3.63 1.75
CA PRO A 298 24.68 4.14 1.75
C PRO A 298 24.46 5.23 0.71
N ALA A 299 23.43 5.06 -0.11
CA ALA A 299 23.17 5.89 -1.28
C ALA A 299 21.66 6.06 -1.50
N PRO A 300 21.21 7.07 -2.28
CA PRO A 300 19.81 7.23 -2.61
C PRO A 300 19.20 6.03 -3.35
N ARG A 301 20.01 5.18 -3.98
CA ARG A 301 19.62 4.01 -4.78
C ARG A 301 20.80 3.05 -4.94
N ASP A 302 20.53 1.83 -5.38
CA ASP A 302 21.52 0.89 -5.92
C ASP A 302 22.61 0.37 -4.94
N PHE A 303 22.65 0.84 -3.69
CA PHE A 303 23.54 0.27 -2.66
C PHE A 303 22.96 -1.04 -2.11
N VAL A 304 23.70 -2.14 -2.30
CA VAL A 304 23.29 -3.52 -1.97
C VAL A 304 23.27 -3.85 -0.46
N GLY A 305 23.76 -2.93 0.37
CA GLY A 305 23.95 -3.13 1.81
C GLY A 305 25.32 -3.75 2.17
N PRO A 306 25.67 -3.82 3.46
CA PRO A 306 26.92 -4.45 3.91
C PRO A 306 26.92 -5.99 3.81
N ALA A 307 25.75 -6.62 3.82
CA ALA A 307 25.56 -8.08 3.69
C ALA A 307 24.13 -8.37 3.19
N PRO A 308 23.84 -9.57 2.64
CA PRO A 308 22.46 -9.96 2.33
C PRO A 308 21.55 -9.83 3.55
N LEU A 309 20.34 -9.32 3.35
CA LEU A 309 19.29 -9.15 4.36
C LEU A 309 19.73 -8.32 5.59
N SER A 310 20.68 -7.39 5.40
CA SER A 310 21.06 -6.44 6.46
C SER A 310 19.97 -5.42 6.76
N ALA A 311 19.20 -4.99 5.75
CA ALA A 311 18.06 -4.11 5.92
C ALA A 311 16.93 -4.83 6.68
N PRO A 312 16.36 -4.21 7.73
CA PRO A 312 15.29 -4.84 8.51
C PRO A 312 14.04 -5.12 7.68
N GLU A 313 13.73 -4.29 6.68
CA GLU A 313 12.58 -4.48 5.79
C GLU A 313 12.72 -5.75 4.94
N SER A 314 13.83 -5.88 4.19
CA SER A 314 14.08 -7.05 3.34
C SER A 314 14.20 -8.34 4.16
N ARG A 315 14.81 -8.27 5.36
CA ARG A 315 14.88 -9.41 6.28
C ARG A 315 13.50 -9.85 6.78
N ALA A 316 12.62 -8.89 7.10
CA ALA A 316 11.26 -9.19 7.51
C ALA A 316 10.47 -9.84 6.37
N LEU A 317 10.58 -9.31 5.14
CA LEU A 317 9.88 -9.86 3.98
C LEU A 317 10.41 -11.25 3.61
N CYS A 318 11.72 -11.47 3.65
CA CYS A 318 12.34 -12.78 3.46
C CYS A 318 11.82 -13.81 4.51
N SER A 319 11.76 -13.40 5.78
CA SER A 319 11.26 -14.27 6.87
C SER A 319 9.77 -14.60 6.70
N LEU A 320 8.96 -13.59 6.33
CA LEU A 320 7.55 -13.80 6.02
C LEU A 320 7.40 -14.78 4.87
N THR A 321 8.09 -14.56 3.76
CA THR A 321 8.03 -15.40 2.56
C THR A 321 8.40 -16.86 2.86
N ARG A 322 9.46 -17.10 3.64
CA ARG A 322 9.81 -18.45 4.11
C ARG A 322 8.72 -19.09 4.96
N SER A 323 8.09 -18.30 5.84
CA SER A 323 7.02 -18.79 6.71
C SER A 323 5.74 -19.15 5.94
N LEU A 324 5.43 -18.40 4.88
CA LEU A 324 4.26 -18.63 4.04
C LEU A 324 4.50 -19.75 3.02
N SER A 325 5.74 -19.92 2.58
CA SER A 325 6.13 -20.78 1.44
C SER A 325 5.18 -20.63 0.24
N PRO A 326 5.06 -19.43 -0.37
CA PRO A 326 4.12 -19.19 -1.46
C PRO A 326 4.36 -20.09 -2.66
N ASP A 327 3.30 -20.44 -3.38
CA ASP A 327 3.37 -21.05 -4.70
C ASP A 327 3.79 -20.04 -5.77
N MET A 328 3.53 -18.75 -5.54
CA MET A 328 3.88 -17.67 -6.44
C MET A 328 4.11 -16.35 -5.69
N VAL A 329 5.05 -15.55 -6.17
CA VAL A 329 5.23 -14.16 -5.72
C VAL A 329 5.08 -13.16 -6.86
N ILE A 330 4.48 -12.01 -6.57
CA ILE A 330 4.43 -10.86 -7.48
C ILE A 330 4.89 -9.61 -6.72
N ALA A 331 5.96 -8.99 -7.20
CA ALA A 331 6.48 -7.72 -6.72
C ALA A 331 6.11 -6.61 -7.71
N LEU A 332 5.26 -5.68 -7.28
CA LEU A 332 4.94 -4.49 -8.06
C LEU A 332 6.02 -3.44 -7.86
N HIS A 333 6.49 -2.92 -8.98
CA HIS A 333 7.44 -1.83 -9.13
C HIS A 333 6.90 -0.81 -10.13
N THR A 334 7.59 0.31 -10.30
CA THR A 334 7.41 1.20 -11.46
C THR A 334 8.80 1.59 -11.97
N GLN A 335 9.05 1.70 -13.26
CA GLN A 335 8.11 1.84 -14.37
C GLN A 335 8.65 1.18 -15.63
N GLY A 336 7.77 0.88 -16.59
CA GLY A 336 8.16 0.34 -17.89
C GLY A 336 7.07 -0.43 -18.62
N GLU A 337 5.99 -0.81 -17.93
CA GLU A 337 4.97 -1.72 -18.47
C GLU A 337 5.55 -3.07 -18.93
N VAL A 338 6.42 -3.61 -18.08
CA VAL A 338 7.19 -4.85 -18.33
C VAL A 338 6.99 -5.83 -17.18
N ILE A 339 6.99 -7.12 -17.51
CA ILE A 339 6.97 -8.23 -16.56
C ILE A 339 8.27 -9.02 -16.71
N TYR A 340 9.10 -9.01 -15.66
CA TYR A 340 10.29 -9.84 -15.56
C TYR A 340 9.97 -11.12 -14.79
N TRP A 341 10.33 -12.28 -15.35
CA TRP A 341 9.93 -13.59 -14.83
C TRP A 341 11.05 -14.65 -14.82
N ARG A 342 12.18 -14.38 -15.47
CA ARG A 342 13.33 -15.29 -15.54
C ARG A 342 14.37 -15.01 -14.47
N TYR A 343 15.16 -16.01 -14.11
CA TYR A 343 16.40 -15.81 -13.35
C TYR A 343 17.40 -16.90 -13.67
N GLN A 344 18.43 -16.58 -14.47
CA GLN A 344 19.55 -17.48 -14.80
C GLN A 344 19.14 -18.90 -15.26
N GLY A 345 17.97 -19.05 -15.89
CA GLY A 345 17.45 -20.36 -16.32
C GLY A 345 16.96 -21.25 -15.17
N MET A 346 16.76 -20.68 -13.97
CA MET A 346 16.23 -21.38 -12.79
C MET A 346 14.70 -21.25 -12.68
N GLU A 347 14.06 -20.49 -13.55
CA GLU A 347 12.61 -20.36 -13.58
C GLU A 347 11.92 -21.72 -13.85
N PRO A 348 10.83 -22.05 -13.15
CA PRO A 348 10.13 -23.30 -13.36
C PRO A 348 9.34 -23.30 -14.68
N PRO A 349 9.02 -24.49 -15.25
CA PRO A 349 8.39 -24.60 -16.57
C PRO A 349 7.04 -23.86 -16.71
N ASP A 350 6.27 -23.76 -15.63
CA ASP A 350 4.96 -23.10 -15.59
C ASP A 350 5.05 -21.57 -15.48
N ALA A 351 6.22 -21.01 -15.12
CA ALA A 351 6.40 -19.57 -14.99
C ALA A 351 6.12 -18.83 -16.31
N ARG A 352 6.55 -19.40 -17.44
CA ARG A 352 6.31 -18.80 -18.75
C ARG A 352 4.82 -18.69 -19.07
N HIS A 353 4.05 -19.72 -18.77
CA HIS A 353 2.62 -19.75 -19.06
C HIS A 353 1.89 -18.62 -18.32
N TYR A 354 2.14 -18.49 -17.02
CA TYR A 354 1.60 -17.38 -16.22
C TYR A 354 2.07 -16.02 -16.71
N ALA A 355 3.36 -15.87 -17.07
CA ALA A 355 3.87 -14.63 -17.65
C ALA A 355 3.07 -14.22 -18.88
N GLU A 356 2.85 -15.16 -19.82
CA GLU A 356 2.07 -14.92 -21.05
C GLU A 356 0.62 -14.53 -20.75
N CYS A 357 -0.03 -15.14 -19.76
CA CYS A 357 -1.37 -14.71 -19.33
C CYS A 357 -1.37 -13.30 -18.75
N PHE A 358 -0.38 -12.99 -17.90
CA PHE A 358 -0.27 -11.68 -17.26
C PHE A 358 -0.05 -10.60 -18.30
N ALA A 359 0.85 -10.84 -19.26
CA ALA A 359 1.07 -9.98 -20.41
C ALA A 359 -0.20 -9.80 -21.25
N ALA A 360 -0.95 -10.87 -21.52
CA ALA A 360 -2.21 -10.76 -22.26
C ALA A 360 -3.28 -9.95 -21.50
N ALA A 361 -3.35 -10.09 -20.17
CA ALA A 361 -4.35 -9.44 -19.34
C ALA A 361 -4.07 -7.96 -19.08
N SER A 362 -2.80 -7.59 -18.91
CA SER A 362 -2.38 -6.21 -18.68
C SER A 362 -2.01 -5.49 -19.98
N GLY A 363 -1.57 -6.21 -21.01
CA GLY A 363 -0.91 -5.68 -22.20
C GLY A 363 0.57 -5.28 -21.97
N TYR A 364 1.18 -5.70 -20.87
CA TYR A 364 2.60 -5.44 -20.57
C TYR A 364 3.50 -6.37 -21.37
N ALA A 365 4.70 -5.91 -21.70
CA ALA A 365 5.69 -6.73 -22.38
C ALA A 365 6.29 -7.76 -21.42
N LEU A 366 6.71 -8.90 -21.97
CA LEU A 366 7.59 -9.84 -21.26
C LEU A 366 9.03 -9.53 -21.65
N ASP A 367 9.90 -9.39 -20.66
CA ASP A 367 11.31 -9.15 -20.91
C ASP A 367 12.17 -9.85 -19.86
N ASP A 368 13.47 -9.91 -20.14
CA ASP A 368 14.49 -10.30 -19.17
C ASP A 368 14.97 -9.06 -18.42
N ALA A 369 15.24 -9.21 -17.12
CA ALA A 369 15.80 -8.10 -16.36
C ALA A 369 17.20 -7.76 -16.94
N PRO A 370 17.55 -6.48 -17.12
CA PRO A 370 18.89 -6.10 -17.55
C PRO A 370 19.94 -6.72 -16.62
N ASP A 371 21.11 -7.12 -17.14
CA ASP A 371 22.16 -7.78 -16.35
C ASP A 371 22.54 -7.01 -15.07
N GLU A 372 22.51 -5.67 -15.14
CA GLU A 372 22.82 -4.77 -14.02
C GLU A 372 21.79 -4.80 -12.87
N SER A 373 20.60 -5.34 -13.14
CA SER A 373 19.46 -5.45 -12.22
C SER A 373 18.96 -6.89 -12.08
N GLY A 374 19.67 -7.87 -12.66
CA GLY A 374 19.31 -9.28 -12.67
C GLY A 374 19.86 -10.09 -11.50
N PHE A 375 20.24 -9.44 -10.40
CA PHE A 375 20.82 -10.09 -9.22
C PHE A 375 20.33 -9.44 -7.93
N ALA A 376 20.27 -10.23 -6.86
CA ALA A 376 19.88 -9.85 -5.50
C ALA A 376 18.44 -9.33 -5.34
N GLY A 377 17.62 -9.44 -6.38
CA GLY A 377 16.20 -9.11 -6.37
C GLY A 377 15.37 -10.08 -5.54
N TYR A 378 14.24 -9.60 -5.03
CA TYR A 378 13.28 -10.44 -4.30
C TYR A 378 12.77 -11.61 -5.18
N LYS A 379 12.42 -11.30 -6.44
CA LYS A 379 12.03 -12.29 -7.45
C LYS A 379 13.14 -13.33 -7.67
N ASP A 380 14.36 -12.87 -7.87
CA ASP A 380 15.53 -13.72 -8.16
C ASP A 380 15.75 -14.73 -7.04
N TRP A 381 15.71 -14.23 -5.81
CA TRP A 381 15.84 -15.05 -4.62
C TRP A 381 14.70 -16.05 -4.45
N PHE A 382 13.46 -15.63 -4.70
CA PHE A 382 12.33 -16.54 -4.63
C PHE A 382 12.45 -17.68 -5.65
N ILE A 383 12.80 -17.36 -6.91
CA ILE A 383 13.00 -18.38 -7.95
C ILE A 383 14.13 -19.33 -7.55
N ALA A 384 15.28 -18.79 -7.12
CA ALA A 384 16.44 -19.59 -6.78
C ALA A 384 16.24 -20.48 -5.53
N GLU A 385 15.56 -19.98 -4.49
CA GLU A 385 15.38 -20.71 -3.23
C GLU A 385 14.20 -21.68 -3.27
N PHE A 386 13.09 -21.29 -3.92
CA PHE A 386 11.85 -22.07 -3.90
C PHE A 386 11.60 -22.87 -5.18
N ALA A 387 12.31 -22.57 -6.27
CA ALA A 387 12.07 -23.14 -7.60
C ALA A 387 10.60 -22.99 -8.03
N ARG A 388 10.01 -21.82 -7.78
CA ARG A 388 8.59 -21.49 -8.00
C ARG A 388 8.43 -20.18 -8.78
N PRO A 389 7.28 -19.96 -9.46
CA PRO A 389 7.07 -18.77 -10.27
C PRO A 389 7.15 -17.45 -9.47
N GLY A 390 8.04 -16.55 -9.87
CA GLY A 390 8.18 -15.22 -9.30
C GLY A 390 8.18 -14.15 -10.38
N TYR A 391 7.55 -13.00 -10.11
CA TYR A 391 7.40 -11.92 -11.08
C TYR A 391 7.74 -10.56 -10.47
N THR A 392 8.46 -9.76 -11.23
CA THR A 392 8.56 -8.31 -11.04
C THR A 392 7.70 -7.66 -12.11
N VAL A 393 6.75 -6.82 -11.70
CA VAL A 393 5.83 -6.12 -12.60
C VAL A 393 6.09 -4.62 -12.50
N GLU A 394 6.73 -4.07 -13.54
CA GLU A 394 7.00 -2.64 -13.68
C GLU A 394 5.76 -1.94 -14.23
N CYS A 395 5.00 -1.28 -13.36
CA CYS A 395 3.73 -0.66 -13.70
C CYS A 395 3.93 0.75 -14.27
N GLY A 396 3.05 1.16 -15.18
CA GLY A 396 3.04 2.52 -15.73
C GLY A 396 4.28 2.88 -16.57
N LEU A 397 4.26 4.09 -17.15
CA LEU A 397 5.32 4.66 -17.97
C LEU A 397 5.69 6.04 -17.46
N GLY A 398 6.95 6.46 -17.66
CA GLY A 398 7.41 7.81 -17.34
C GLY A 398 8.67 7.81 -16.50
N GLU A 399 8.75 8.77 -15.57
CA GLU A 399 9.85 8.92 -14.63
C GLU A 399 9.30 8.95 -13.21
N ASN A 400 9.87 8.13 -12.32
CA ASN A 400 9.42 8.08 -10.93
C ASN A 400 9.77 9.39 -10.18
N PRO A 401 8.91 9.82 -9.23
CA PRO A 401 7.63 9.22 -8.88
C PRO A 401 6.55 9.48 -9.94
N LEU A 402 5.84 8.42 -10.37
CA LEU A 402 4.74 8.55 -11.33
C LEU A 402 3.59 9.37 -10.73
N PRO A 403 2.87 10.18 -11.54
CA PRO A 403 1.82 11.06 -11.03
C PRO A 403 0.57 10.28 -10.60
N VAL A 404 -0.13 10.80 -9.59
CA VAL A 404 -1.39 10.21 -9.08
C VAL A 404 -2.48 10.07 -10.13
N SER A 405 -2.41 10.84 -11.22
CA SER A 405 -3.33 10.76 -12.36
C SER A 405 -3.28 9.41 -13.07
N ASP A 406 -2.14 8.72 -12.99
CA ASP A 406 -1.90 7.47 -13.72
C ASP A 406 -2.46 6.26 -12.96
N PHE A 407 -2.87 6.46 -11.71
CA PHE A 407 -3.33 5.41 -10.81
C PHE A 407 -4.45 4.55 -11.42
N GLU A 408 -5.51 5.17 -11.96
CA GLU A 408 -6.69 4.43 -12.46
C GLU A 408 -6.33 3.54 -13.64
N GLU A 409 -5.50 4.03 -14.55
CA GLU A 409 -5.03 3.28 -15.71
C GLU A 409 -4.09 2.15 -15.28
N MET A 410 -3.13 2.42 -14.40
CA MET A 410 -2.25 1.39 -13.83
C MET A 410 -3.06 0.30 -13.12
N TYR A 411 -4.02 0.68 -12.29
CA TYR A 411 -4.87 -0.27 -11.58
C TYR A 411 -5.69 -1.14 -12.55
N ARG A 412 -6.28 -0.52 -13.59
CA ARG A 412 -7.02 -1.25 -14.62
C ARG A 412 -6.17 -2.34 -15.28
N ARG A 413 -4.90 -2.07 -15.57
CA ARG A 413 -3.97 -3.01 -16.22
C ARG A 413 -3.46 -4.08 -15.24
N VAL A 414 -3.05 -3.69 -14.04
CA VAL A 414 -2.47 -4.61 -13.03
C VAL A 414 -3.53 -5.53 -12.40
N ARG A 415 -4.79 -5.07 -12.25
CA ARG A 415 -5.87 -5.88 -11.67
C ARG A 415 -6.04 -7.24 -12.36
N GLY A 416 -5.82 -7.32 -13.68
CA GLY A 416 -5.87 -8.57 -14.43
C GLY A 416 -4.81 -9.58 -13.97
N ILE A 417 -3.57 -9.10 -13.76
CA ILE A 417 -2.45 -9.90 -13.25
C ILE A 417 -2.78 -10.47 -11.87
N LEU A 418 -3.22 -9.60 -10.95
CA LEU A 418 -3.51 -9.99 -9.56
C LEU A 418 -4.64 -11.03 -9.48
N VAL A 419 -5.68 -10.90 -10.30
CA VAL A 419 -6.77 -11.88 -10.34
C VAL A 419 -6.29 -13.22 -10.89
N LEU A 420 -5.55 -13.24 -12.00
CA LEU A 420 -5.06 -14.48 -12.63
C LEU A 420 -4.03 -15.21 -11.78
N ALA A 421 -3.21 -14.46 -11.03
CA ALA A 421 -2.28 -15.07 -10.08
C ALA A 421 -3.00 -15.86 -8.99
N ALA A 422 -4.14 -15.33 -8.50
CA ALA A 422 -4.99 -15.95 -7.48
C ALA A 422 -5.87 -17.08 -8.03
N ALA A 423 -6.62 -16.81 -9.11
CA ALA A 423 -7.60 -17.74 -9.67
C ALA A 423 -6.98 -18.82 -10.57
N GLY A 424 -5.75 -18.59 -11.05
CA GLY A 424 -5.14 -19.37 -12.11
C GLY A 424 -5.34 -18.72 -13.49
N CYS A 425 -4.36 -18.96 -14.36
CA CYS A 425 -4.63 -19.21 -15.77
C CYS A 425 -5.17 -20.64 -15.91
#